data_AF-A0A0V7ZXK8-F1
#
_entry.id   AF-A0A0V7ZXK8-F1
#
_cell.length_a   1.000
_cell.length_b   1.000
_cell.length_c   1.000
_cell.angle_alpha   90.00
_cell.angle_beta   90.00
_cell.angle_gamma   90.00
#
_symmetry.space_group_name_H-M   'P 1'
#
loop_
_entity.id
_entity.type
_entity.pdbx_description
1 polymer ?
#
loop_
_entity_poly.entity_id
_entity_poly.type
_entity_poly.pdbx_seq_one_letter_code
_entity_poly.pdbx_strand_id
1 'polypeptide(L)' 'MPENPQLKDLRVYLDADIHMRLKILCVKKNRSMSSVVAELVEQWIEETEELERQKRPPRS' A
#
# COMPACT_ATOMS: atom_id res chain seq x y z
N MET A 1 14.84 19.87 4.62
CA MET A 1 14.52 19.09 3.40
C MET A 1 13.13 19.52 2.96
N PRO A 2 12.88 19.88 1.70
CA PRO A 2 11.54 20.30 1.29
C PRO A 2 10.59 19.10 1.39
N GLU A 3 9.47 19.29 2.06
CA GLU A 3 8.35 18.33 2.07
C GLU A 3 7.81 18.23 0.63
N ASN A 4 7.58 17.01 0.15
CA ASN A 4 6.90 16.79 -1.12
C ASN A 4 5.40 17.08 -0.92
N PRO A 5 4.83 18.16 -1.47
CA PRO A 5 3.48 18.62 -1.15
C PRO A 5 2.36 17.67 -1.61
N GLN A 6 2.72 16.58 -2.29
CA GLN A 6 1.78 15.57 -2.80
C GLN A 6 1.65 14.36 -1.88
N LEU A 7 2.53 14.19 -0.89
CA LEU A 7 2.43 13.09 0.07
C LEU A 7 1.43 13.45 1.17
N LYS A 8 0.52 12.52 1.45
CA LYS A 8 -0.43 12.61 2.56
C LYS A 8 -0.15 11.51 3.57
N ASP A 9 -0.18 11.86 4.85
CA ASP A 9 -0.03 10.89 5.92
C ASP A 9 -1.25 9.95 5.98
N LEU A 10 -0.97 8.65 6.04
CA LEU A 10 -1.96 7.62 6.29
C LEU A 10 -1.72 7.03 7.69
N ARG A 11 -2.69 7.21 8.59
CA ARG A 11 -2.69 6.56 9.91
C ARG A 11 -3.59 5.34 9.86
N VAL A 12 -3.05 4.18 10.23
CA VAL A 12 -3.78 2.91 10.26
C VAL A 12 -3.67 2.27 11.64
N TYR A 13 -4.72 1.56 12.02
CA TYR A 13 -4.71 0.68 13.17
C TYR A 13 -4.45 -0.74 12.68
N LEU A 14 -3.39 -1.35 13.19
CA LEU A 14 -3.03 -2.73 12.90
C LEU A 14 -2.99 -3.50 14.21
N ASP A 15 -3.30 -4.79 14.12
CA ASP A 15 -3.09 -5.71 15.22
C ASP A 15 -1.62 -5.71 15.65
N ALA A 16 -1.36 -5.78 16.96
CA ALA A 16 -0.03 -5.56 17.52
C ALA A 16 1.00 -6.56 16.96
N ASP A 17 0.57 -7.82 16.81
CA ASP A 17 1.40 -8.89 16.27
C ASP A 17 1.73 -8.68 14.79
N ILE A 18 0.76 -8.18 14.00
CA ILE A 18 0.94 -7.88 12.58
C ILE A 18 1.93 -6.72 12.43
N HIS A 19 1.74 -5.65 13.22
CA HIS A 19 2.63 -4.50 13.24
C HIS A 19 4.06 -4.90 13.58
N MET A 20 4.25 -5.77 14.58
CA MET A 20 5.57 -6.27 14.97
C MET A 20 6.22 -7.09 13.85
N ARG A 21 5.49 -8.03 13.24
CA ARG A 21 5.98 -8.85 12.13
C ARG A 21 6.37 -8.00 10.93
N LEU A 22 5.54 -7.03 10.55
CA LEU A 22 5.82 -6.08 9.49
C LEU A 22 7.12 -5.31 9.78
N LYS A 23 7.26 -4.77 10.99
CA LYS A 23 8.46 -4.03 11.42
C LYS A 23 9.72 -4.88 11.31
N ILE A 24 9.70 -6.12 11.80
CA ILE A 24 10.84 -7.04 11.72
C ILE A 24 11.23 -7.28 10.25
N LEU A 25 10.27 -7.55 9.37
CA LEU A 25 10.53 -7.77 7.95
C LEU A 25 11.10 -6.53 7.26
N CYS A 26 10.56 -5.35 7.54
CA CYS A 26 11.05 -4.08 7.02
C CYS A 26 12.51 -3.84 7.40
N VAL A 27 12.86 -4.07 8.67
CA VAL A 27 14.25 -3.97 9.16
C VAL A 27 15.16 -4.95 8.43
N LYS A 28 14.77 -6.23 8.34
CA LYS A 28 15.58 -7.27 7.65
C LYS A 28 15.80 -6.98 6.16
N LYS A 29 14.89 -6.25 5.52
CA LYS A 29 14.95 -5.88 4.11
C LYS A 29 15.48 -4.46 3.87
N ASN A 30 15.82 -3.72 4.93
CA ASN A 30 16.23 -2.32 4.88
C ASN A 30 15.21 -1.42 4.15
N ARG A 31 13.92 -1.57 4.49
CA ARG A 31 12.80 -0.82 3.93
C ARG A 31 12.08 -0.06 5.03
N SER A 32 11.47 1.08 4.72
CA SER A 32 10.60 1.78 5.66
C SER A 32 9.20 1.17 5.65
N MET A 33 8.53 1.16 6.81
CA MET A 33 7.16 0.64 6.91
C MET A 33 6.19 1.44 6.03
N SER A 34 6.39 2.75 5.92
CA SER A 34 5.59 3.63 5.05
C SER A 34 5.76 3.29 3.56
N SER A 35 6.98 3.01 3.09
CA SER A 35 7.23 2.58 1.71
C SER A 35 6.58 1.25 1.40
N VAL A 36 6.65 0.28 2.33
CA VAL A 36 6.01 -1.03 2.14
C VAL A 36 4.49 -0.90 2.09
N VAL A 37 3.89 -0.10 2.99
CA VAL A 37 2.43 0.13 2.98
C VAL A 37 2.00 0.85 1.70
N ALA A 38 2.75 1.87 1.26
CA ALA A 38 2.45 2.58 0.02
C ALA A 38 2.47 1.65 -1.20
N GLU A 39 3.51 0.82 -1.33
CA GLU A 39 3.62 -0.16 -2.41
C GLU A 39 2.48 -1.19 -2.40
N LEU A 40 2.11 -1.71 -1.22
CA LEU A 40 0.98 -2.64 -1.10
C LEU A 40 -0.34 -1.99 -1.48
N VAL A 41 -0.52 -0.70 -1.15
CA VAL A 41 -1.72 0.06 -1.52
C VAL A 41 -1.76 0.31 -3.03
N GLU A 42 -0.65 0.72 -3.64
CA GLU A 42 -0.55 0.91 -5.10
C GLU A 42 -0.87 -0.40 -5.84
N GLN A 43 -0.26 -1.51 -5.44
CA GLN A 43 -0.52 -2.83 -6.02
C GLN A 43 -1.99 -3.22 -5.90
N TRP A 44 -2.59 -3.04 -4.72
CA TRP A 44 -4.00 -3.37 -4.51
C TRP A 44 -4.94 -2.52 -5.38
N ILE A 45 -4.63 -1.22 -5.56
CA ILE A 45 -5.41 -0.33 -6.44
C ILE A 45 -5.32 -0.83 -7.87
N GLU A 46 -4.11 -1.07 -8.40
CA GLU A 46 -3.89 -1.52 -9.78
C GLU A 46 -4.63 -2.84 -10.05
N GLU A 47 -4.48 -3.84 -9.16
CA GLU A 47 -5.17 -5.12 -9.28
C GLU A 47 -6.69 -4.96 -9.26
N THR A 48 -7.21 -4.09 -8.38
CA THR A 48 -8.66 -3.86 -8.26
C THR A 48 -9.21 -3.15 -9.49
N GLU A 49 -8.52 -2.12 -10.00
CA GLU A 49 -8.94 -1.41 -11.21
C GLU A 49 -8.96 -2.32 -12.44
N GLU A 50 -7.95 -3.18 -12.59
CA GLU A 50 -7.88 -4.14 -13.68
C GLU A 50 -9.02 -5.17 -13.59
N LEU A 51 -9.31 -5.70 -12.40
CA LEU A 51 -10.45 -6.59 -12.17
C LEU A 51 -11.79 -5.92 -12.52
N GLU A 52 -11.99 -4.67 -12.12
CA GLU A 52 -13.21 -3.91 -12.43
C GLU A 52 -13.32 -3.58 -13.92
N ARG A 53 -12.19 -3.39 -14.62
CA ARG A 53 -12.16 -3.20 -16.07
C ARG A 53 -12.60 -4.45 -16.81
N GLN A 54 -12.13 -5.62 -16.38
CA GLN A 54 -12.47 -6.92 -16.97
C GLN A 54 -13.94 -7.31 -16.74
N LYS A 55 -14.57 -6.82 -15.66
CA LYS A 55 -16.00 -7.02 -15.38
C LYS A 55 -16.94 -6.17 -16.24
N ARG A 56 -16.45 -5.16 -16.98
CA ARG A 56 -17.34 -4.37 -17.84
C ARG A 56 -17.79 -5.21 -19.03
N PRO A 57 -19.10 -5.48 -19.19
CA PRO A 57 -19.59 -6.15 -20.38
C PRO A 57 -19.35 -5.25 -21.61
N PRO A 58 -19.11 -5.82 -22.80
CA PRO A 58 -19.08 -5.04 -24.02
C PRO A 58 -20.41 -4.30 -24.16
N ARG A 59 -20.35 -2.97 -24.32
CA ARG A 59 -21.54 -2.19 -24.69
C ARG A 59 -21.99 -2.70 -26.05
N SER A 60 -23.08 -3.48 -26.02
CA SER A 60 -23.80 -3.95 -27.21
C SER A 60 -24.60 -2.80 -27.80
#